data_AF-A0A8H6VY37-F1
#
_entry.id   AF-A0A8H6VY37-F1
#
_cell.length_a   1.000
_cell.length_b   1.000
_cell.length_c   1.000
_cell.angle_alpha   90.00
_cell.angle_beta   90.00
_cell.angle_gamma   90.00
#
_symmetry.space_group_name_H-M   'P 1'
#
loop_
_entity.id
_entity.type
_entity.pdbx_description
1 polymer ?
#
loop_
_entity_poly.entity_id
_entity_poly.type
_entity_poly.pdbx_seq_one_letter_code
_entity_poly.pdbx_strand_id
1 'polypeptide(L)'
;MTKAKKTRKFAAVKRMLNPNDIRLKENQLKQKMKEEKEKEKAVRRVPQVASSMFLAHNEALAPPYRVLVDTNFINFSLQNKLELVSGMMDCLYAKCIPCITDCVMAELEKLGHRYRVALSVARDPRFERLKCSHEGTYADDCLVQRVTSHKCYIVATCDRDLRRRIRQIPGIPLMERRHNVYFSLLYSTLMSAAFEPILAYIRNAVSAATRQLPLFVALQGPQGSGKSYISALLADRLRSSGLNVAVLSLDDIYLPHERLVHLAQIHPHNVLWKGRGQPGTHDVSLGLQVLNALRNGADPEIELPRFDKSLFNGEGDRVPYGRPDAVRVKPPVDVVLFEGWCVGFYPLSAEELDRRWDGVWSEERRLLSLGDSVKKEDIVAVNDVLNGYIPIWELFDVFFQLTPKLPLSSMQSRYSVVYKWRLEQEHYMKAQNGGRGMDDAAVKAFVDRYIPGYVFFGDGFGGKWRGLEVVIDEERVVVETRQF
;
A
#
# COMPACT_ATOMS: atom_id res chain seq x y z
N MET A 1 33.61 18.45 -92.64
CA MET A 1 33.99 17.31 -91.77
C MET A 1 33.80 17.70 -90.31
N THR A 2 32.72 17.26 -89.67
CA THR A 2 32.42 17.54 -88.26
C THR A 2 33.20 16.57 -87.35
N LYS A 3 33.94 17.12 -86.37
CA LYS A 3 34.89 16.40 -85.49
C LYS A 3 34.21 15.24 -84.74
N ALA A 4 34.91 14.10 -84.65
CA ALA A 4 34.47 12.94 -83.88
C ALA A 4 34.24 13.30 -82.39
N LYS A 5 33.04 13.01 -81.86
CA LYS A 5 32.68 13.29 -80.46
C LYS A 5 33.38 12.32 -79.53
N LYS A 6 33.97 12.86 -78.44
CA LYS A 6 34.70 12.11 -77.40
C LYS A 6 33.77 11.07 -76.76
N THR A 7 34.17 9.79 -76.81
CA THR A 7 33.38 8.65 -76.30
C THR A 7 33.11 8.82 -74.81
N ARG A 8 31.84 8.73 -74.40
CA ARG A 8 31.45 8.83 -72.98
C ARG A 8 31.93 7.59 -72.22
N LYS A 9 32.44 7.78 -71.00
CA LYS A 9 32.79 6.67 -70.11
C LYS A 9 31.51 5.97 -69.65
N PHE A 10 31.35 4.69 -69.99
CA PHE A 10 30.31 3.84 -69.41
C PHE A 10 30.67 3.58 -67.94
N ALA A 11 29.75 3.88 -67.01
CA ALA A 11 29.94 3.86 -65.54
C ALA A 11 30.60 5.10 -64.88
N ALA A 12 30.36 6.30 -65.40
CA ALA A 12 30.62 7.52 -64.62
C ALA A 12 29.60 7.68 -63.47
N VAL A 13 29.97 7.28 -62.25
CA VAL A 13 29.17 7.50 -61.04
C VAL A 13 29.45 8.87 -60.43
N LYS A 14 28.43 9.47 -59.78
CA LYS A 14 28.58 10.71 -59.01
C LYS A 14 29.61 10.47 -57.90
N ARG A 15 30.61 11.35 -57.77
CA ARG A 15 31.60 11.25 -56.69
C ARG A 15 30.89 11.41 -55.35
N MET A 16 30.75 10.31 -54.61
CA MET A 16 30.23 10.29 -53.24
C MET A 16 31.40 10.20 -52.27
N LEU A 17 31.23 10.73 -51.05
CA LEU A 17 32.22 10.56 -50.00
C LEU A 17 32.40 9.07 -49.69
N ASN A 18 33.65 8.63 -49.57
CA ASN A 18 33.97 7.27 -49.18
C ASN A 18 33.58 7.06 -47.70
N PRO A 19 32.91 5.97 -47.32
CA PRO A 19 32.63 5.64 -45.91
C PRO A 19 33.89 5.62 -45.02
N ASN A 20 35.07 5.37 -45.61
CA ASN A 20 36.37 5.37 -44.92
C ASN A 20 37.14 6.70 -45.05
N ASP A 21 36.50 7.79 -45.47
CA ASP A 21 37.11 9.12 -45.55
C ASP A 21 37.55 9.61 -44.17
N ILE A 22 38.79 10.13 -44.10
CA ILE A 22 39.44 10.60 -42.88
C ILE A 22 38.60 11.69 -42.19
N ARG A 23 37.90 12.54 -42.98
CA ARG A 23 37.05 13.62 -42.46
C ARG A 23 35.82 13.12 -41.71
N LEU A 24 35.26 11.97 -42.10
CA LEU A 24 34.14 11.33 -41.40
C LEU A 24 34.58 10.76 -40.05
N LYS A 25 35.78 10.16 -40.00
CA LYS A 25 36.37 9.64 -38.76
C LYS A 25 36.66 10.75 -37.76
N GLU A 26 37.19 11.89 -38.21
CA GLU A 26 37.43 13.05 -37.33
C GLU A 26 36.13 13.62 -36.72
N ASN A 27 35.06 13.72 -37.51
CA ASN A 27 33.76 14.20 -37.00
C ASN A 27 33.14 13.22 -35.99
N GLN A 28 33.22 11.91 -36.26
CA GLN A 28 32.77 10.88 -35.33
C GLN A 28 33.60 10.87 -34.04
N LEU A 29 34.92 11.07 -34.13
CA LEU A 29 35.79 11.17 -32.96
C LEU A 29 35.46 12.43 -32.14
N LYS A 30 35.22 13.57 -32.79
CA LYS A 30 34.79 14.80 -32.12
C LYS A 30 33.43 14.65 -31.43
N GLN A 31 32.48 13.93 -32.04
CA GLN A 31 31.21 13.60 -31.39
C GLN A 31 31.41 12.69 -30.18
N LYS A 32 32.20 11.62 -30.30
CA LYS A 32 32.52 10.72 -29.18
C LYS A 32 33.22 11.45 -28.03
N MET A 33 34.19 12.31 -28.33
CA MET A 33 34.88 13.12 -27.31
C MET A 33 33.93 14.14 -26.65
N LYS A 34 32.93 14.64 -27.38
CA LYS A 34 31.89 15.53 -26.83
C LYS A 34 30.95 14.75 -25.90
N GLU A 35 30.52 13.56 -26.31
CA GLU A 35 29.69 12.65 -25.51
C GLU A 35 30.43 12.16 -24.25
N GLU A 36 31.73 11.85 -24.34
CA GLU A 36 32.56 11.46 -23.20
C GLU A 36 32.75 12.63 -22.22
N LYS A 37 32.99 13.85 -22.72
CA LYS A 37 33.04 15.05 -21.87
C LYS A 37 31.70 15.38 -21.21
N GLU A 38 30.57 15.09 -21.87
CA GLU A 38 29.24 15.23 -21.28
C GLU A 38 28.98 14.15 -20.21
N LYS A 39 29.46 12.92 -20.42
CA LYS A 39 29.39 11.83 -19.44
C LYS A 39 30.27 12.09 -18.21
N GLU A 40 31.48 12.62 -18.38
CA GLU A 40 32.37 13.02 -17.27
C GLU A 40 31.80 14.17 -16.44
N LYS A 41 31.02 15.07 -17.06
CA LYS A 41 30.33 16.17 -16.37
C LYS A 41 28.98 15.77 -15.77
N ALA A 42 28.51 14.55 -15.98
CA ALA A 42 27.21 14.10 -15.50
C ALA A 42 27.26 13.83 -13.99
N VAL A 43 26.94 14.85 -13.19
CA VAL A 43 26.67 14.69 -11.76
C VAL A 43 25.50 13.72 -11.59
N ARG A 44 25.69 12.65 -10.80
CA ARG A 44 24.65 11.67 -10.46
C ARG A 44 23.51 12.36 -9.68
N ARG A 45 22.52 12.89 -10.38
CA ARG A 45 21.29 13.44 -9.79
C ARG A 45 20.36 12.27 -9.46
N VAL A 46 20.39 11.82 -8.20
CA VAL A 46 19.32 10.98 -7.67
C VAL A 46 18.16 11.91 -7.36
N PRO A 47 17.00 11.81 -8.04
CA PRO A 47 15.85 12.65 -7.73
C PRO A 47 15.40 12.34 -6.30
N GLN A 48 15.34 13.36 -5.45
CA GLN A 48 14.80 13.21 -4.11
C GLN A 48 13.30 12.92 -4.19
N VAL A 49 12.85 11.92 -3.44
CA VAL A 49 11.42 11.57 -3.36
C VAL A 49 10.68 12.72 -2.66
N ALA A 50 9.56 13.16 -3.23
CA ALA A 50 8.77 14.25 -2.68
C ALA A 50 8.32 13.94 -1.24
N SER A 51 8.43 14.92 -0.34
CA SER A 51 8.15 14.75 1.10
C SER A 51 6.71 14.36 1.42
N SER A 52 5.77 14.61 0.52
CA SER A 52 4.34 14.31 0.67
C SER A 52 3.95 12.88 0.29
N MET A 53 4.91 12.02 -0.04
CA MET A 53 4.67 10.68 -0.56
C MET A 53 4.84 9.62 0.52
N PHE A 54 3.75 8.94 0.89
CA PHE A 54 3.76 7.68 1.62
C PHE A 54 3.75 6.50 0.64
N LEU A 55 4.89 5.86 0.38
CA LEU A 55 5.01 4.80 -0.63
C LEU A 55 4.57 5.32 -2.02
N ALA A 56 3.34 5.02 -2.42
CA ALA A 56 2.64 5.54 -3.60
C ALA A 56 1.34 6.28 -3.28
N HIS A 57 1.04 6.48 -1.99
CA HIS A 57 -0.02 7.34 -1.48
C HIS A 57 0.53 8.75 -1.28
N ASN A 58 -0.30 9.76 -1.52
CA ASN A 58 0.15 11.14 -1.63
C ASN A 58 -0.66 12.02 -0.68
N GLU A 59 -0.03 12.39 0.42
CA GLU A 59 -0.60 13.19 1.50
C GLU A 59 -0.77 14.66 1.11
N ALA A 60 -0.13 15.12 0.02
CA ALA A 60 -0.34 16.48 -0.51
C ALA A 60 -1.70 16.63 -1.22
N LEU A 61 -2.43 15.55 -1.45
CA LEU A 61 -3.76 15.60 -2.02
C LEU A 61 -4.77 15.82 -0.90
N ALA A 62 -5.02 17.09 -0.59
CA ALA A 62 -6.09 17.51 0.29
C ALA A 62 -7.10 18.39 -0.49
N PRO A 63 -8.38 18.42 -0.07
CA PRO A 63 -9.32 19.38 -0.62
C PRO A 63 -8.85 20.84 -0.40
N PRO A 64 -9.01 21.74 -1.39
CA PRO A 64 -9.62 21.49 -2.69
C PRO A 64 -8.68 20.73 -3.66
N TYR A 65 -9.18 19.63 -4.23
CA TYR A 65 -8.39 18.79 -5.13
C TYR A 65 -8.15 19.47 -6.47
N ARG A 66 -6.89 19.51 -6.91
CA ARG A 66 -6.53 20.04 -8.23
C ARG A 66 -6.52 18.91 -9.26
N VAL A 67 -7.39 18.99 -10.26
CA VAL A 67 -7.56 17.94 -11.28
C VAL A 67 -7.05 18.43 -12.62
N LEU A 68 -5.93 17.90 -13.10
CA LEU A 68 -5.43 18.16 -14.45
C LEU A 68 -6.33 17.46 -15.46
N VAL A 69 -6.92 18.24 -16.36
CA VAL A 69 -7.87 17.74 -17.35
C VAL A 69 -7.21 17.62 -18.72
N ASP A 70 -7.34 16.44 -19.32
CA ASP A 70 -6.87 16.13 -20.67
C ASP A 70 -7.94 16.43 -21.74
N THR A 71 -7.50 16.69 -22.98
CA THR A 71 -8.34 16.96 -24.16
C THR A 71 -9.38 15.86 -24.36
N ASN A 72 -8.95 14.59 -24.30
CA ASN A 72 -9.83 13.44 -24.48
C ASN A 72 -10.92 13.36 -23.41
N PHE A 73 -10.58 13.65 -22.15
CA PHE A 73 -11.53 13.58 -21.05
C PHE A 73 -12.69 14.57 -21.20
N ILE A 74 -12.38 15.81 -21.63
CA ILE A 74 -13.39 16.85 -21.90
C ILE A 74 -14.34 16.37 -23.01
N ASN A 75 -13.78 15.87 -24.10
CA ASN A 75 -14.55 15.43 -25.27
C ASN A 75 -15.50 14.27 -24.92
N PHE A 76 -14.99 13.24 -24.23
CA PHE A 76 -15.82 12.12 -23.81
C PHE A 76 -16.90 12.52 -22.80
N SER A 77 -16.62 13.47 -21.91
CA SER A 77 -17.61 13.95 -20.93
C SER A 77 -18.76 14.68 -21.63
N LEU A 78 -18.44 15.52 -22.62
CA LEU A 78 -19.45 16.27 -23.38
C LEU A 78 -20.33 15.38 -24.25
N GLN A 79 -19.77 14.37 -24.91
CA GLN A 79 -20.53 13.40 -25.69
C GLN A 79 -21.60 12.68 -24.84
N ASN A 80 -21.33 12.49 -23.55
CA ASN A 80 -22.21 11.79 -22.62
C ASN A 80 -23.03 12.74 -21.73
N LYS A 81 -23.05 14.04 -22.06
CA LYS A 81 -23.81 15.08 -21.33
C LYS A 81 -23.45 15.16 -19.83
N LEU A 82 -22.20 14.91 -19.48
CA LEU A 82 -21.69 15.04 -18.11
C LEU A 82 -21.18 16.45 -17.88
N GLU A 83 -21.62 17.08 -16.79
CA GLU A 83 -21.07 18.35 -16.32
C GLU A 83 -19.77 18.05 -15.57
N LEU A 84 -18.65 18.64 -16.03
CA LEU A 84 -17.31 18.28 -15.57
C LEU A 84 -17.08 18.60 -14.09
N VAL A 85 -17.51 19.77 -13.62
CA VAL A 85 -17.18 20.25 -12.27
C VAL A 85 -18.00 19.48 -11.23
N SER A 86 -19.32 19.40 -11.42
CA SER A 86 -20.25 18.59 -10.63
C SER A 86 -19.81 17.13 -10.66
N GLY A 87 -19.57 16.55 -11.84
CA GLY A 87 -19.16 15.16 -11.94
C GLY A 87 -17.85 14.87 -11.21
N MET A 88 -16.87 15.79 -11.24
CA MET A 88 -15.62 15.66 -10.48
C MET A 88 -15.86 15.74 -8.97
N MET A 89 -16.73 16.66 -8.51
CA MET A 89 -17.07 16.79 -7.09
C MET A 89 -17.87 15.59 -6.58
N ASP A 90 -18.81 15.08 -7.37
CA ASP A 90 -19.60 13.87 -7.07
C ASP A 90 -18.71 12.62 -6.99
N CYS A 91 -17.64 12.58 -7.81
CA CYS A 91 -16.65 11.50 -7.80
C CYS A 91 -15.72 11.56 -6.59
N LEU A 92 -15.25 12.78 -6.23
CA LEU A 92 -14.27 13.00 -5.16
C LEU A 92 -14.91 13.23 -3.78
N TYR A 93 -16.23 13.42 -3.71
CA TYR A 93 -16.97 13.84 -2.52
C TYR A 93 -16.36 15.07 -1.81
N ALA A 94 -15.74 15.97 -2.57
CA ALA A 94 -15.01 17.11 -2.06
C ALA A 94 -14.95 18.25 -3.09
N LYS A 95 -14.51 19.43 -2.66
CA LYS A 95 -14.31 20.58 -3.56
C LYS A 95 -13.15 20.31 -4.53
N CYS A 96 -13.38 20.56 -5.80
CA CYS A 96 -12.41 20.31 -6.88
C CYS A 96 -12.15 21.60 -7.66
N ILE A 97 -10.90 21.79 -8.08
CA ILE A 97 -10.46 22.84 -8.98
C ILE A 97 -9.93 22.15 -10.25
N PRO A 98 -10.70 22.15 -11.35
CA PRO A 98 -10.20 21.62 -12.60
C PRO A 98 -9.13 22.56 -13.16
N CYS A 99 -8.01 22.00 -13.59
CA CYS A 99 -6.85 22.71 -14.09
C CYS A 99 -6.55 22.29 -15.53
N ILE A 100 -6.28 23.24 -16.41
CA ILE A 100 -5.90 22.98 -17.81
C ILE A 100 -4.56 23.62 -18.11
N THR A 101 -3.68 22.88 -18.78
CA THR A 101 -2.36 23.39 -19.20
C THR A 101 -2.45 24.14 -20.53
N ASP A 102 -1.50 25.03 -20.79
CA ASP A 102 -1.44 25.72 -22.09
C ASP A 102 -1.31 24.76 -23.27
N CYS A 103 -0.68 23.60 -23.08
CA CYS A 103 -0.53 22.58 -24.12
C CYS A 103 -1.84 21.88 -24.46
N VAL A 104 -2.65 21.53 -23.46
CA VAL A 104 -4.00 20.98 -23.67
C VAL A 104 -4.91 22.03 -24.33
N MET A 105 -4.82 23.30 -23.92
CA MET A 105 -5.54 24.38 -24.60
C MET A 105 -5.13 24.52 -26.07
N ALA A 106 -3.83 24.51 -26.36
CA ALA A 106 -3.32 24.62 -27.71
C ALA A 106 -3.72 23.41 -28.58
N GLU A 107 -3.80 22.21 -28.00
CA GLU A 107 -4.31 21.03 -28.68
C GLU A 107 -5.79 21.16 -29.04
N LEU A 108 -6.63 21.60 -28.10
CA LEU A 108 -8.05 21.89 -28.34
C LEU A 108 -8.26 22.95 -29.43
N GLU A 109 -7.43 23.99 -29.47
CA GLU A 109 -7.49 25.04 -30.50
C GLU A 109 -7.10 24.52 -31.89
N LYS A 110 -6.12 23.59 -31.96
CA LYS A 110 -5.70 22.95 -33.22
C LYS A 110 -6.76 22.00 -33.79
N LEU A 111 -7.56 21.36 -32.95
CA LEU A 111 -8.58 20.39 -33.37
C LEU A 111 -9.80 21.03 -34.07
N GLY A 112 -9.89 22.37 -34.08
CA GLY A 112 -10.79 23.13 -34.96
C GLY A 112 -12.28 23.10 -34.57
N HIS A 113 -13.17 23.39 -35.54
CA HIS A 113 -14.59 23.69 -35.30
C HIS A 113 -15.38 22.56 -34.63
N ARG A 114 -14.97 21.29 -34.79
CA ARG A 114 -15.65 20.12 -34.18
C ARG A 114 -15.58 20.14 -32.65
N TYR A 115 -14.58 20.80 -32.08
CA TYR A 115 -14.34 20.86 -30.63
C TYR A 115 -14.64 22.22 -30.02
N ARG A 116 -15.42 23.06 -30.71
CA ARG A 116 -15.79 24.40 -30.24
C ARG A 116 -16.49 24.39 -28.88
N VAL A 117 -17.33 23.38 -28.62
CA VAL A 117 -18.01 23.21 -27.32
C VAL A 117 -17.01 22.84 -26.23
N ALA A 118 -16.09 21.91 -26.52
CA ALA A 118 -15.01 21.55 -25.60
C ALA A 118 -14.09 22.73 -25.28
N LEU A 119 -13.77 23.56 -26.28
CA LEU A 119 -13.00 24.78 -26.09
C LEU A 119 -13.74 25.82 -25.23
N SER A 120 -15.06 25.95 -25.39
CA SER A 120 -15.87 26.84 -24.55
C SER A 120 -15.88 26.39 -23.09
N VAL A 121 -15.94 25.08 -22.86
CA VAL A 121 -15.93 24.49 -21.51
C VAL A 121 -14.54 24.61 -20.87
N ALA A 122 -13.48 24.41 -21.65
CA ALA A 122 -12.11 24.62 -21.20
C ALA A 122 -11.78 26.09 -20.85
N ARG A 123 -12.55 27.05 -21.39
CA ARG A 123 -12.44 28.49 -21.09
C ARG A 123 -13.39 28.95 -19.97
N ASP A 124 -14.13 28.04 -19.36
CA ASP A 124 -15.02 28.37 -18.25
C ASP A 124 -14.20 28.95 -17.07
N PRO A 125 -14.63 30.07 -16.44
CA PRO A 125 -13.92 30.68 -15.32
C PRO A 125 -13.68 29.76 -14.12
N ARG A 126 -14.43 28.65 -14.00
CA ARG A 126 -14.23 27.62 -12.96
C ARG A 126 -12.96 26.80 -13.17
N PHE A 127 -12.35 26.85 -14.35
CA PHE A 127 -11.11 26.15 -14.67
C PHE A 127 -9.89 27.05 -14.45
N GLU A 128 -8.90 26.53 -13.73
CA GLU A 128 -7.63 27.21 -13.52
C GLU A 128 -6.67 26.93 -14.68
N ARG A 129 -6.23 27.98 -15.38
CA ARG A 129 -5.27 27.86 -16.48
C ARG A 129 -3.84 27.88 -15.96
N LEU A 130 -3.10 26.79 -16.17
CA LEU A 130 -1.72 26.62 -15.71
C LEU A 130 -0.71 26.86 -16.84
N LYS A 131 0.14 27.87 -16.68
CA LYS A 131 1.16 28.22 -17.68
C LYS A 131 2.23 27.16 -17.84
N CYS A 132 2.67 26.89 -19.07
CA CYS A 132 3.77 25.96 -19.36
C CYS A 132 5.10 26.71 -19.55
N SER A 133 6.21 26.14 -19.08
CA SER A 133 7.55 26.73 -19.15
C SER A 133 8.45 26.14 -20.24
N HIS A 134 7.89 25.34 -21.14
CA HIS A 134 8.61 24.63 -22.20
C HIS A 134 8.11 25.10 -23.58
N GLU A 135 9.01 25.10 -24.56
CA GLU A 135 8.68 25.47 -25.93
C GLU A 135 7.98 24.29 -26.63
N GLY A 136 6.65 24.37 -26.76
CA GLY A 136 5.85 23.56 -27.69
C GLY A 136 6.05 22.04 -27.66
N THR A 137 5.65 21.37 -26.58
CA THR A 137 5.66 19.89 -26.48
C THR A 137 4.26 19.30 -26.68
N TYR A 138 4.20 17.98 -26.84
CA TYR A 138 2.94 17.25 -26.84
C TYR A 138 2.25 17.35 -25.46
N ALA A 139 0.91 17.36 -25.44
CA ALA A 139 0.12 17.57 -24.22
C ALA A 139 0.36 16.48 -23.18
N ASP A 140 0.44 15.22 -23.61
CA ASP A 140 0.75 14.08 -22.73
C ASP A 140 2.09 14.24 -22.02
N ASP A 141 3.13 14.67 -22.74
CA ASP A 141 4.47 14.86 -22.17
C ASP A 141 4.47 16.01 -21.16
N CYS A 142 3.73 17.07 -21.45
CA CYS A 142 3.51 18.19 -20.52
C CYS A 142 2.83 17.70 -19.23
N LEU A 143 1.76 16.91 -19.35
CA LEU A 143 1.03 16.37 -18.20
C LEU A 143 1.92 15.46 -17.36
N VAL A 144 2.60 14.51 -18.01
CA VAL A 144 3.54 13.57 -17.35
C VAL A 144 4.66 14.31 -16.64
N GLN A 145 5.29 15.29 -17.29
CA GLN A 145 6.35 16.08 -16.67
C GLN A 145 5.82 16.88 -15.48
N ARG A 146 4.64 17.51 -15.61
CA ARG A 146 4.04 18.31 -14.55
C ARG A 146 3.73 17.48 -13.31
N VAL A 147 3.12 16.30 -13.46
CA VAL A 147 2.81 15.44 -12.31
C VAL A 147 4.04 14.75 -11.74
N THR A 148 5.07 14.53 -12.56
CA THR A 148 6.37 14.04 -12.07
C THR A 148 7.04 15.07 -11.18
N SER A 149 7.03 16.35 -11.58
CA SER A 149 7.63 17.44 -10.79
C SER A 149 6.78 17.84 -9.59
N HIS A 150 5.46 17.87 -9.74
CA HIS A 150 4.52 18.32 -8.72
C HIS A 150 3.45 17.25 -8.50
N LYS A 151 3.65 16.44 -7.47
CA LYS A 151 2.70 15.41 -7.06
C LYS A 151 1.57 16.00 -6.24
N CYS A 152 0.86 17.00 -6.73
CA CYS A 152 -0.31 17.59 -6.03
C CYS A 152 -1.55 17.64 -6.92
N TYR A 153 -1.53 16.85 -8.00
CA TYR A 153 -2.59 16.80 -9.00
C TYR A 153 -3.18 15.40 -9.12
N ILE A 154 -4.48 15.35 -9.39
CA ILE A 154 -5.18 14.19 -9.95
C ILE A 154 -5.19 14.35 -11.47
N VAL A 155 -5.01 13.29 -12.26
CA VAL A 155 -5.08 13.40 -13.73
C VAL A 155 -6.34 12.76 -14.26
N ALA A 156 -7.17 13.56 -14.94
CA ALA A 156 -8.38 13.11 -15.61
C ALA A 156 -8.10 12.84 -17.10
N THR A 157 -8.02 11.57 -17.49
CA THR A 157 -7.81 11.15 -18.89
C THR A 157 -8.54 9.84 -19.19
N CYS A 158 -9.03 9.73 -20.43
CA CYS A 158 -9.58 8.48 -20.98
C CYS A 158 -8.57 7.76 -21.90
N ASP A 159 -7.44 8.39 -22.21
CA ASP A 159 -6.43 7.83 -23.11
C ASP A 159 -5.73 6.63 -22.46
N ARG A 160 -5.56 5.53 -23.22
CA ARG A 160 -5.00 4.29 -22.67
C ARG A 160 -3.49 4.40 -22.44
N ASP A 161 -2.77 5.10 -23.31
CA ASP A 161 -1.32 5.17 -23.27
C ASP A 161 -0.85 6.22 -22.26
N LEU A 162 -1.54 7.37 -22.16
CA LEU A 162 -1.29 8.34 -21.10
C LEU A 162 -1.56 7.74 -19.71
N ARG A 163 -2.65 6.96 -19.53
CA ARG A 163 -2.91 6.23 -18.29
C ARG A 163 -1.77 5.27 -17.94
N ARG A 164 -1.25 4.50 -18.91
CA ARG A 164 -0.12 3.59 -18.69
C ARG A 164 1.13 4.31 -18.22
N ARG A 165 1.43 5.47 -18.82
CA ARG A 165 2.58 6.31 -18.45
C ARG A 165 2.43 6.90 -17.05
N ILE A 166 1.26 7.44 -16.70
CA ILE A 166 1.02 8.04 -15.39
C ILE A 166 1.00 6.98 -14.28
N ARG A 167 0.52 5.75 -14.55
CA ARG A 167 0.57 4.63 -13.59
C ARG A 167 1.99 4.25 -13.15
N GLN A 168 3.00 4.53 -13.97
CA GLN A 168 4.40 4.30 -13.61
C GLN A 168 4.89 5.32 -12.57
N ILE A 169 4.15 6.42 -12.36
CA ILE A 169 4.49 7.46 -11.40
C ILE A 169 3.68 7.22 -10.11
N PRO A 170 4.34 6.90 -8.98
CA PRO A 170 3.66 6.66 -7.72
C PRO A 170 3.07 7.96 -7.16
N GLY A 171 1.85 7.92 -6.62
CA GLY A 171 1.24 9.06 -5.93
C GLY A 171 0.15 9.83 -6.66
N ILE A 172 -0.14 9.47 -7.91
CA ILE A 172 -1.03 10.27 -8.75
C ILE A 172 -2.31 9.48 -9.00
N PRO A 173 -3.46 9.90 -8.44
CA PRO A 173 -4.74 9.34 -8.77
C PRO A 173 -5.11 9.66 -10.22
N LEU A 174 -5.73 8.70 -10.89
CA LEU A 174 -6.24 8.83 -12.24
C LEU A 174 -7.77 8.89 -12.19
N MET A 175 -8.38 9.85 -12.86
CA MET A 175 -9.82 9.92 -13.04
C MET A 175 -10.16 9.50 -14.48
N GLU A 176 -11.01 8.49 -14.63
CA GLU A 176 -11.49 8.03 -15.93
C GLU A 176 -13.01 7.96 -15.98
N ARG A 177 -13.58 8.01 -17.19
CA ARG A 177 -14.99 7.73 -17.41
C ARG A 177 -15.20 6.24 -17.64
N ARG A 178 -16.10 5.59 -16.88
CA ARG A 178 -16.54 4.20 -17.13
C ARG A 178 -17.91 4.13 -17.81
N HIS A 179 -18.25 2.96 -18.35
CA HIS A 179 -19.37 2.72 -19.29
C HIS A 179 -20.77 3.14 -18.79
N ASN A 180 -20.97 3.37 -17.49
CA ASN A 180 -22.18 3.93 -16.91
C ASN A 180 -21.89 5.29 -16.27
N VAL A 181 -22.15 6.39 -16.99
CA VAL A 181 -22.48 7.78 -16.56
C VAL A 181 -21.73 8.43 -15.36
N TYR A 182 -20.67 7.83 -14.83
CA TYR A 182 -19.95 8.32 -13.65
C TYR A 182 -18.44 8.39 -13.92
N PHE A 183 -17.79 9.38 -13.30
CA PHE A 183 -16.33 9.40 -13.20
C PHE A 183 -15.89 8.43 -12.10
N SER A 184 -14.76 7.75 -12.33
CA SER A 184 -14.15 6.80 -11.41
C SER A 184 -12.73 7.27 -11.12
N LEU A 185 -12.40 7.40 -9.83
CA LEU A 185 -11.01 7.53 -9.39
C LEU A 185 -10.36 6.16 -9.30
N LEU A 186 -9.34 5.98 -10.11
CA LEU A 186 -8.30 5.01 -9.86
C LEU A 186 -7.32 5.67 -8.88
N TYR A 187 -7.53 5.47 -7.58
CA TYR A 187 -6.40 5.51 -6.65
C TYR A 187 -5.37 4.49 -7.15
N SER A 188 -4.07 4.77 -6.96
CA SER A 188 -3.00 3.79 -7.19
C SER A 188 -3.48 2.43 -6.66
N THR A 189 -3.71 1.50 -7.58
CA THR A 189 -4.67 0.40 -7.46
C THR A 189 -4.14 -0.75 -6.62
N LEU A 190 -3.37 -0.45 -5.57
CA LEU A 190 -2.55 -1.44 -4.88
C LEU A 190 -3.18 -2.00 -3.61
N MET A 191 -4.13 -1.30 -2.94
CA MET A 191 -4.81 -1.86 -1.75
C MET A 191 -6.35 -1.75 -1.76
N SER A 192 -6.96 -1.17 -2.80
CA SER A 192 -8.42 -1.06 -2.94
C SER A 192 -9.12 -2.42 -3.12
N ALA A 193 -8.41 -3.45 -3.57
CA ALA A 193 -9.01 -4.73 -3.91
C ALA A 193 -9.27 -5.65 -2.70
N ALA A 194 -8.54 -5.48 -1.58
CA ALA A 194 -8.79 -6.25 -0.35
C ALA A 194 -9.89 -5.59 0.50
N PHE A 195 -9.89 -4.26 0.50
CA PHE A 195 -10.82 -3.43 1.25
C PHE A 195 -12.28 -3.63 0.81
N GLU A 196 -12.57 -3.55 -0.50
CA GLU A 196 -13.95 -3.59 -0.98
C GLU A 196 -14.68 -4.93 -0.68
N PRO A 197 -14.07 -6.12 -0.91
CA PRO A 197 -14.68 -7.39 -0.53
C PRO A 197 -14.93 -7.50 0.98
N ILE A 198 -13.98 -7.06 1.81
CA ILE A 198 -14.11 -7.09 3.27
C ILE A 198 -15.23 -6.14 3.73
N LEU A 199 -15.24 -4.90 3.21
CA LEU A 199 -16.27 -3.92 3.53
C LEU A 199 -17.66 -4.40 3.12
N ALA A 200 -17.80 -4.96 1.91
CA ALA A 200 -19.06 -5.50 1.42
C ALA A 200 -19.55 -6.65 2.31
N TYR A 201 -18.64 -7.55 2.72
CA TYR A 201 -18.97 -8.63 3.64
C TYR A 201 -19.46 -8.10 4.99
N ILE A 202 -18.73 -7.15 5.59
CA ILE A 202 -19.12 -6.54 6.88
C ILE A 202 -20.49 -5.86 6.77
N ARG A 203 -20.73 -5.07 5.72
CA ARG A 203 -22.02 -4.40 5.50
C ARG A 203 -23.17 -5.40 5.38
N ASN A 204 -22.96 -6.49 4.65
CA ASN A 204 -23.96 -7.56 4.55
C ASN A 204 -24.18 -8.28 5.88
N ALA A 205 -23.11 -8.48 6.66
CA ALA A 205 -23.20 -9.11 7.98
C ALA A 205 -23.91 -8.22 9.01
N VAL A 206 -23.75 -6.90 8.92
CA VAL A 206 -24.47 -5.91 9.76
C VAL A 206 -25.93 -5.76 9.32
N SER A 207 -26.22 -5.77 8.02
CA SER A 207 -27.57 -5.52 7.49
C SER A 207 -28.50 -6.74 7.55
N ALA A 208 -27.96 -7.95 7.65
CA ALA A 208 -28.75 -9.16 7.86
C ALA A 208 -29.47 -9.06 9.22
N ALA A 209 -30.78 -8.75 9.17
CA ALA A 209 -31.66 -8.32 10.26
C ALA A 209 -31.86 -9.29 11.46
N THR A 210 -30.95 -10.25 11.66
CA THR A 210 -31.06 -11.37 12.61
C THR A 210 -29.84 -11.54 13.53
N ARG A 211 -28.89 -10.60 13.59
CA ARG A 211 -27.67 -10.75 14.40
C ARG A 211 -27.65 -9.84 15.64
N GLN A 212 -27.20 -10.39 16.78
CA GLN A 212 -26.90 -9.61 17.98
C GLN A 212 -25.68 -8.73 17.71
N LEU A 213 -25.86 -7.41 17.78
CA LEU A 213 -24.74 -6.45 17.78
C LEU A 213 -24.07 -6.44 19.17
N PRO A 214 -22.78 -6.11 19.25
CA PRO A 214 -21.89 -5.70 18.15
C PRO A 214 -21.44 -6.87 17.26
N LEU A 215 -21.18 -6.60 15.98
CA LEU A 215 -20.47 -7.54 15.12
C LEU A 215 -18.97 -7.52 15.42
N PHE A 216 -18.42 -8.63 15.90
CA PHE A 216 -16.99 -8.75 16.19
C PHE A 216 -16.23 -9.28 14.98
N VAL A 217 -15.35 -8.46 14.41
CA VAL A 217 -14.61 -8.74 13.19
C VAL A 217 -13.12 -8.87 13.49
N ALA A 218 -12.55 -10.03 13.18
CA ALA A 218 -11.11 -10.26 13.25
C ALA A 218 -10.44 -10.01 11.89
N LEU A 219 -9.25 -9.39 11.91
CA LEU A 219 -8.38 -9.24 10.74
C LEU A 219 -6.96 -9.74 11.07
N GLN A 220 -6.58 -10.85 10.46
CA GLN A 220 -5.22 -11.41 10.53
C GLN A 220 -4.44 -11.08 9.26
N GLY A 221 -3.14 -10.84 9.42
CA GLY A 221 -2.22 -10.75 8.30
C GLY A 221 -0.78 -10.65 8.77
N PRO A 222 0.20 -11.09 7.97
CA PRO A 222 1.60 -10.97 8.34
C PRO A 222 2.06 -9.52 8.43
N GLN A 223 3.23 -9.31 9.00
CA GLN A 223 3.82 -7.97 9.14
C GLN A 223 3.98 -7.30 7.78
N GLY A 224 3.59 -6.02 7.72
CA GLY A 224 3.66 -5.22 6.51
C GLY A 224 2.64 -5.56 5.43
N SER A 225 1.72 -6.51 5.64
CA SER A 225 0.61 -6.83 4.69
C SER A 225 -0.39 -5.69 4.48
N GLY A 226 -0.41 -4.69 5.37
CA GLY A 226 -1.35 -3.56 5.33
C GLY A 226 -2.61 -3.74 6.18
N LYS A 227 -2.69 -4.78 7.02
CA LYS A 227 -3.85 -5.05 7.91
C LYS A 227 -4.29 -3.83 8.75
N SER A 228 -3.38 -3.12 9.39
CA SER A 228 -3.72 -1.98 10.26
C SER A 228 -4.23 -0.79 9.43
N TYR A 229 -3.70 -0.62 8.21
CA TYR A 229 -4.18 0.38 7.26
C TYR A 229 -5.60 0.04 6.77
N ILE A 230 -5.85 -1.22 6.39
CA ILE A 230 -7.19 -1.69 6.00
C ILE A 230 -8.18 -1.52 7.16
N SER A 231 -7.80 -1.87 8.38
CA SER A 231 -8.65 -1.71 9.58
C SER A 231 -9.05 -0.25 9.80
N ALA A 232 -8.10 0.69 9.70
CA ALA A 232 -8.39 2.12 9.79
C ALA A 232 -9.36 2.59 8.68
N LEU A 233 -9.11 2.19 7.43
CA LEU A 233 -9.96 2.56 6.30
C LEU A 233 -11.38 1.97 6.41
N LEU A 234 -11.50 0.73 6.90
CA LEU A 234 -12.80 0.09 7.18
C LEU A 234 -13.55 0.87 8.25
N ALA A 235 -12.88 1.22 9.34
CA ALA A 235 -13.49 2.00 10.42
C ALA A 235 -14.00 3.36 9.91
N ASP A 236 -13.19 4.10 9.16
CA ASP A 236 -13.58 5.40 8.61
C ASP A 236 -14.78 5.28 7.65
N ARG A 237 -14.79 4.26 6.79
CA ARG A 237 -15.88 4.05 5.83
C ARG A 237 -17.18 3.62 6.50
N LEU A 238 -17.11 2.74 7.49
CA LEU A 238 -18.26 2.28 8.26
C LEU A 238 -18.84 3.42 9.11
N ARG A 239 -17.99 4.22 9.76
CA ARG A 239 -18.40 5.45 10.49
C ARG A 239 -19.04 6.47 9.58
N SER A 240 -18.48 6.68 8.38
CA SER A 240 -19.08 7.55 7.36
C SER A 240 -20.44 7.04 6.86
N SER A 241 -20.75 5.77 7.09
CA SER A 241 -22.06 5.15 6.80
C SER A 241 -23.02 5.20 8.01
N GLY A 242 -22.65 5.89 9.09
CA GLY A 242 -23.47 6.06 10.30
C GLY A 242 -23.28 4.99 11.37
N LEU A 243 -22.30 4.09 11.25
CA LEU A 243 -22.06 3.02 12.23
C LEU A 243 -21.07 3.46 13.33
N ASN A 244 -21.35 3.06 14.57
CA ASN A 244 -20.44 3.18 15.70
C ASN A 244 -19.40 2.04 15.64
N VAL A 245 -18.14 2.38 15.39
CA VAL A 245 -17.06 1.39 15.20
C VAL A 245 -15.95 1.56 16.23
N ALA A 246 -15.66 0.49 16.97
CA ALA A 246 -14.47 0.36 17.80
C ALA A 246 -13.35 -0.34 17.03
N VAL A 247 -12.11 0.10 17.21
CA VAL A 247 -10.92 -0.55 16.62
C VAL A 247 -9.92 -0.82 17.72
N LEU A 248 -9.51 -2.08 17.87
CA LEU A 248 -8.51 -2.51 18.83
C LEU A 248 -7.44 -3.33 18.11
N SER A 249 -6.17 -2.94 18.25
CA SER A 249 -5.06 -3.76 17.76
C SER A 249 -4.63 -4.75 18.84
N LEU A 250 -4.22 -5.95 18.46
CA LEU A 250 -3.53 -6.87 19.35
C LEU A 250 -2.28 -6.23 19.96
N ASP A 251 -1.58 -5.39 19.20
CA ASP A 251 -0.39 -4.69 19.66
C ASP A 251 -0.72 -3.66 20.77
N ASP A 252 -1.95 -3.15 20.84
CA ASP A 252 -2.34 -2.19 21.89
C ASP A 252 -2.49 -2.85 23.27
N ILE A 253 -2.62 -4.19 23.30
CA ILE A 253 -2.71 -4.99 24.53
C ILE A 253 -1.41 -5.72 24.84
N TYR A 254 -0.24 -5.24 24.39
CA TYR A 254 1.03 -5.75 24.92
C TYR A 254 1.08 -5.60 26.46
N LEU A 255 1.85 -6.49 27.10
CA LEU A 255 2.23 -6.33 28.50
C LEU A 255 2.96 -4.99 28.69
N PRO A 256 2.80 -4.31 29.84
CA PRO A 256 3.62 -3.15 30.17
C PRO A 256 5.12 -3.50 30.17
N HIS A 257 5.97 -2.50 29.98
CA HIS A 257 7.43 -2.65 29.87
C HIS A 257 8.02 -3.51 30.98
N GLU A 258 7.67 -3.20 32.24
CA GLU A 258 8.11 -3.94 33.42
C GLU A 258 7.80 -5.45 33.31
N ARG A 259 6.61 -5.80 32.82
CA ARG A 259 6.15 -7.17 32.67
C ARG A 259 6.82 -7.87 31.48
N LEU A 260 7.13 -7.15 30.40
CA LEU A 260 7.93 -7.67 29.29
C LEU A 260 9.37 -7.97 29.72
N VAL A 261 9.98 -7.07 30.49
CA VAL A 261 11.33 -7.26 31.06
C VAL A 261 11.33 -8.46 32.00
N HIS A 262 10.35 -8.55 32.89
CA HIS A 262 10.21 -9.68 33.80
C HIS A 262 10.05 -11.01 33.05
N LEU A 263 9.19 -11.05 32.01
CA LEU A 263 9.01 -12.24 31.16
C LEU A 263 10.34 -12.69 30.53
N ALA A 264 11.12 -11.75 30.00
CA ALA A 264 12.44 -12.06 29.42
C ALA A 264 13.44 -12.56 30.47
N GLN A 265 13.38 -12.06 31.71
CA GLN A 265 14.26 -12.47 32.81
C GLN A 265 13.97 -13.88 33.30
N ILE A 266 12.70 -14.27 33.39
CA ILE A 266 12.31 -15.62 33.84
C ILE A 266 12.46 -16.67 32.73
N HIS A 267 12.59 -16.24 31.46
CA HIS A 267 12.86 -17.11 30.31
C HIS A 267 14.11 -16.66 29.52
N PRO A 268 15.31 -16.61 30.13
CA PRO A 268 16.50 -15.98 29.55
C PRO A 268 16.98 -16.68 28.26
N HIS A 269 16.66 -17.96 28.12
CA HIS A 269 17.02 -18.77 26.95
C HIS A 269 16.01 -18.69 25.81
N ASN A 270 14.76 -18.27 26.07
CA ASN A 270 13.72 -18.19 25.05
C ASN A 270 13.84 -16.86 24.29
N VAL A 271 14.40 -16.92 23.09
CA VAL A 271 14.61 -15.74 22.24
C VAL A 271 13.31 -15.09 21.74
N LEU A 272 12.20 -15.84 21.75
CA LEU A 272 10.89 -15.36 21.29
C LEU A 272 10.28 -14.33 22.24
N TRP A 273 10.60 -14.44 23.54
CA TRP A 273 10.12 -13.55 24.61
C TRP A 273 11.13 -12.47 25.03
N LYS A 274 12.17 -12.23 24.24
CA LYS A 274 13.08 -11.09 24.44
C LYS A 274 12.42 -9.78 23.99
N GLY A 275 11.52 -9.24 24.82
CA GLY A 275 10.68 -8.09 24.50
C GLY A 275 9.40 -8.46 23.74
N ARG A 276 8.62 -7.45 23.32
CA ARG A 276 7.28 -7.64 22.72
C ARG A 276 7.29 -8.41 21.39
N GLY A 277 6.21 -9.14 21.10
CA GLY A 277 5.91 -9.67 19.77
C GLY A 277 5.13 -10.99 19.77
N GLN A 278 5.77 -12.05 20.23
CA GLN A 278 5.23 -13.42 20.19
C GLN A 278 4.09 -13.63 21.21
N PRO A 279 3.17 -14.60 21.01
CA PRO A 279 2.19 -14.97 22.03
C PRO A 279 2.86 -15.22 23.38
N GLY A 280 2.21 -14.79 24.47
CA GLY A 280 2.80 -14.67 25.80
C GLY A 280 3.26 -13.26 26.16
N THR A 281 3.46 -12.37 25.16
CA THR A 281 3.85 -10.97 25.39
C THR A 281 2.67 -10.00 25.50
N HIS A 282 1.43 -10.50 25.43
CA HIS A 282 0.21 -9.68 25.49
C HIS A 282 -0.52 -9.87 26.82
N ASP A 283 -1.16 -8.81 27.30
CA ASP A 283 -2.09 -8.82 28.42
C ASP A 283 -3.47 -9.27 27.95
N VAL A 284 -3.60 -10.59 27.80
CA VAL A 284 -4.82 -11.21 27.27
C VAL A 284 -6.02 -10.99 28.19
N SER A 285 -5.79 -10.90 29.51
CA SER A 285 -6.86 -10.59 30.48
C SER A 285 -7.44 -9.19 30.23
N LEU A 286 -6.59 -8.18 30.03
CA LEU A 286 -7.04 -6.84 29.65
C LEU A 286 -7.80 -6.84 28.32
N GLY A 287 -7.27 -7.52 27.29
CA GLY A 287 -7.94 -7.62 26.00
C GLY A 287 -9.34 -8.21 26.11
N LEU A 288 -9.49 -9.29 26.88
CA LEU A 288 -10.77 -9.94 27.14
C LEU A 288 -11.73 -9.04 27.93
N GLN A 289 -11.24 -8.29 28.93
CA GLN A 289 -12.05 -7.33 29.68
C GLN A 289 -12.62 -6.23 28.76
N VAL A 290 -11.79 -5.61 27.94
CA VAL A 290 -12.20 -4.52 27.02
C VAL A 290 -13.20 -5.03 25.98
N LEU A 291 -12.94 -6.19 25.38
CA LEU A 291 -13.83 -6.76 24.37
C LEU A 291 -15.19 -7.18 24.95
N ASN A 292 -15.21 -7.72 26.18
CA ASN A 292 -16.46 -8.02 26.87
C ASN A 292 -17.22 -6.76 27.27
N ALA A 293 -16.54 -5.69 27.70
CA ALA A 293 -17.18 -4.40 27.96
C ALA A 293 -17.85 -3.84 26.69
N LEU A 294 -17.17 -3.90 25.54
CA LEU A 294 -17.74 -3.50 24.25
C LEU A 294 -18.94 -4.36 23.85
N ARG A 295 -18.90 -5.67 24.11
CA ARG A 295 -20.00 -6.60 23.84
C ARG A 295 -21.23 -6.31 24.71
N ASN A 296 -21.01 -6.09 26.00
CA ASN A 296 -22.08 -5.88 26.97
C ASN A 296 -22.75 -4.51 26.77
N GLY A 297 -21.95 -3.50 26.40
CA GLY A 297 -22.43 -2.14 26.13
C GLY A 297 -23.06 -1.44 27.34
N ALA A 298 -22.81 -1.92 28.56
CA ALA A 298 -23.37 -1.40 29.79
C ALA A 298 -22.63 -0.15 30.30
N ASP A 299 -21.33 -0.04 29.99
CA ASP A 299 -20.51 1.10 30.40
C ASP A 299 -20.83 2.33 29.55
N PRO A 300 -20.92 3.54 30.16
CA PRO A 300 -21.25 4.77 29.42
C PRO A 300 -20.12 5.19 28.46
N GLU A 301 -18.88 4.79 28.77
CA GLU A 301 -17.69 5.05 27.97
C GLU A 301 -16.61 4.03 28.31
N ILE A 302 -15.92 3.53 27.28
CA ILE A 302 -14.84 2.56 27.40
C ILE A 302 -13.58 3.18 26.82
N GLU A 303 -12.53 3.28 27.62
CA GLU A 303 -11.20 3.71 27.17
C GLU A 303 -10.45 2.49 26.61
N LEU A 304 -10.01 2.59 25.35
CA LEU A 304 -9.25 1.52 24.70
C LEU A 304 -7.77 1.63 25.11
N PRO A 305 -7.12 0.50 25.50
CA PRO A 305 -5.69 0.51 25.77
C PRO A 305 -4.92 0.93 24.54
N ARG A 306 -3.74 1.52 24.76
CA ARG A 306 -2.79 1.87 23.71
C ARG A 306 -1.39 1.49 24.15
N PHE A 307 -0.58 1.06 23.18
CA PHE A 307 0.83 0.77 23.41
C PHE A 307 1.72 1.69 22.57
N ASP A 308 2.61 2.43 23.23
CA ASP A 308 3.56 3.30 22.55
C ASP A 308 4.88 2.56 22.37
N LYS A 309 5.16 2.16 21.12
CA LYS A 309 6.36 1.41 20.73
C LYS A 309 7.64 2.24 20.80
N SER A 310 7.55 3.57 20.96
CA SER A 310 8.71 4.48 20.98
C SER A 310 9.33 4.65 22.38
N LEU A 311 8.56 4.37 23.43
CA LEU A 311 9.03 4.45 24.82
C LEU A 311 10.16 3.45 25.09
N PHE A 312 10.94 3.68 26.15
CA PHE A 312 12.05 2.82 26.55
C PHE A 312 13.00 2.46 25.39
N ASN A 313 13.47 3.49 24.65
CA ASN A 313 14.37 3.32 23.50
C ASN A 313 13.84 2.35 22.42
N GLY A 314 12.52 2.33 22.22
CA GLY A 314 11.89 1.47 21.21
C GLY A 314 11.46 0.09 21.73
N GLU A 315 11.68 -0.23 23.00
CA GLU A 315 11.14 -1.44 23.65
C GLU A 315 9.62 -1.32 23.87
N GLY A 316 9.16 -0.08 24.10
CA GLY A 316 7.76 0.32 24.20
C GLY A 316 7.13 0.07 25.57
N ASP A 317 6.03 0.77 25.84
CA ASP A 317 5.23 0.59 27.06
C ASP A 317 3.76 0.91 26.83
N ARG A 318 2.91 0.44 27.74
CA ARG A 318 1.50 0.77 27.79
C ARG A 318 1.33 2.25 28.13
N VAL A 319 0.50 2.91 27.34
CA VAL A 319 0.10 4.29 27.62
C VAL A 319 -0.81 4.30 28.86
N PRO A 320 -0.54 5.15 29.87
CA PRO A 320 -1.40 5.25 31.05
C PRO A 320 -2.84 5.64 30.70
N TYR A 321 -3.79 5.06 31.43
CA TYR A 321 -5.21 5.39 31.31
C TYR A 321 -5.53 6.81 31.80
N GLY A 322 -6.62 7.39 31.31
CA GLY A 322 -7.15 8.68 31.77
C GLY A 322 -6.48 9.89 31.11
N ARG A 323 -5.70 9.69 30.05
CA ARG A 323 -5.11 10.80 29.31
C ARG A 323 -6.17 11.56 28.48
N PRO A 324 -5.99 12.87 28.25
CA PRO A 324 -6.90 13.65 27.41
C PRO A 324 -6.98 13.19 25.95
N ASP A 325 -5.89 12.61 25.43
CA ASP A 325 -5.76 12.08 24.07
C ASP A 325 -6.11 10.58 23.97
N ALA A 326 -6.66 10.00 25.04
CA ALA A 326 -7.04 8.59 25.05
C ALA A 326 -8.20 8.30 24.06
N VAL A 327 -8.12 7.14 23.41
CA VAL A 327 -9.17 6.69 22.49
C VAL A 327 -10.32 6.14 23.30
N ARG A 328 -11.44 6.88 23.31
CA ARG A 328 -12.66 6.51 24.04
C ARG A 328 -13.77 6.14 23.07
N VAL A 329 -14.51 5.11 23.42
CA VAL A 329 -15.65 4.60 22.66
C VAL A 329 -16.88 4.64 23.54
N LYS A 330 -18.00 5.12 22.99
CA LYS A 330 -19.30 5.16 23.68
C LYS A 330 -20.17 4.03 23.13
N PRO A 331 -20.48 3.00 23.93
CA PRO A 331 -21.45 1.98 23.56
C PRO A 331 -22.88 2.56 23.42
N PRO A 332 -23.78 1.88 22.68
CA PRO A 332 -23.55 0.64 21.94
C PRO A 332 -22.72 0.88 20.68
N VAL A 333 -21.87 -0.10 20.36
CA VAL A 333 -21.13 -0.15 19.09
C VAL A 333 -21.75 -1.16 18.14
N ASP A 334 -21.74 -0.84 16.85
CA ASP A 334 -22.26 -1.73 15.81
C ASP A 334 -21.20 -2.73 15.36
N VAL A 335 -19.93 -2.29 15.29
CA VAL A 335 -18.81 -3.12 14.81
C VAL A 335 -17.60 -2.96 15.71
N VAL A 336 -16.98 -4.07 16.09
CA VAL A 336 -15.68 -4.11 16.75
C VAL A 336 -14.68 -4.73 15.78
N LEU A 337 -13.71 -3.93 15.31
CA LEU A 337 -12.60 -4.41 14.50
C LEU A 337 -11.42 -4.77 15.42
N PHE A 338 -11.01 -6.03 15.42
CA PHE A 338 -9.83 -6.51 16.13
C PHE A 338 -8.79 -7.01 15.12
N GLU A 339 -7.61 -6.40 15.08
CA GLU A 339 -6.57 -6.75 14.11
C GLU A 339 -5.27 -7.19 14.78
N GLY A 340 -4.56 -8.14 14.19
CA GLY A 340 -3.25 -8.55 14.69
C GLY A 340 -2.61 -9.66 13.89
N TRP A 341 -1.29 -9.80 14.03
CA TRP A 341 -0.52 -10.68 13.16
C TRP A 341 -0.66 -12.17 13.51
N CYS A 342 -0.94 -12.50 14.78
CA CYS A 342 -1.23 -13.84 15.26
C CYS A 342 -2.69 -14.01 15.70
N VAL A 343 -3.58 -13.13 15.23
CA VAL A 343 -5.02 -13.26 15.50
C VAL A 343 -5.53 -14.56 14.91
N GLY A 344 -6.17 -15.37 15.75
CA GLY A 344 -6.69 -16.68 15.37
C GLY A 344 -5.65 -17.79 15.27
N PHE A 345 -4.44 -17.60 15.81
CA PHE A 345 -3.50 -18.72 15.99
C PHE A 345 -4.00 -19.63 17.12
N TYR A 346 -4.01 -20.94 16.87
CA TYR A 346 -4.40 -21.97 17.84
C TYR A 346 -3.20 -22.82 18.26
N PRO A 347 -3.22 -23.36 19.49
CA PRO A 347 -2.27 -24.38 19.91
C PRO A 347 -2.43 -25.65 19.05
N LEU A 348 -1.32 -26.33 18.83
CA LEU A 348 -1.19 -27.60 18.13
C LEU A 348 -1.02 -28.74 19.13
N SER A 349 -1.32 -29.96 18.68
CA SER A 349 -0.95 -31.18 19.41
C SER A 349 0.57 -31.37 19.40
N ALA A 350 1.08 -32.13 20.37
CA ALA A 350 2.50 -32.47 20.42
C ALA A 350 2.98 -33.17 19.12
N GLU A 351 2.17 -34.08 18.58
CA GLU A 351 2.46 -34.77 17.31
C GLU A 351 2.59 -33.80 16.14
N GLU A 352 1.73 -32.80 16.06
CA GLU A 352 1.76 -31.79 14.99
C GLU A 352 2.94 -30.82 15.16
N LEU A 353 3.29 -30.45 16.40
CA LEU A 353 4.50 -29.68 16.69
C LEU A 353 5.75 -30.45 16.24
N ASP A 354 5.84 -31.73 16.56
CA ASP A 354 6.95 -32.60 16.18
C ASP A 354 7.06 -32.69 14.65
N ARG A 355 5.95 -32.95 13.97
CA ARG A 355 5.88 -33.01 12.51
C ARG A 355 6.32 -31.70 11.85
N ARG A 356 5.89 -30.55 12.36
CA ARG A 356 6.30 -29.24 11.83
C ARG A 356 7.76 -28.93 12.14
N TRP A 357 8.25 -29.32 13.32
CA TRP A 357 9.63 -29.11 13.73
C TRP A 357 10.62 -29.87 12.84
N ASP A 358 10.39 -31.17 12.63
CA ASP A 358 11.27 -32.03 11.85
C ASP A 358 11.10 -31.85 10.33
N GLY A 359 9.94 -31.37 9.89
CA GLY A 359 9.62 -31.13 8.49
C GLY A 359 9.71 -29.66 8.06
N VAL A 360 8.59 -28.94 8.18
CA VAL A 360 8.40 -27.60 7.60
C VAL A 360 9.40 -26.58 8.15
N TRP A 361 9.65 -26.60 9.46
CA TRP A 361 10.56 -25.66 10.11
C TRP A 361 12.00 -25.83 9.65
N SER A 362 12.49 -27.07 9.55
CA SER A 362 13.83 -27.37 9.03
C SER A 362 14.05 -26.77 7.64
N GLU A 363 13.07 -26.92 6.75
CA GLU A 363 13.14 -26.38 5.39
C GLU A 363 13.05 -24.85 5.35
N GLU A 364 12.10 -24.25 6.07
CA GLU A 364 11.94 -22.79 6.12
C GLU A 364 13.17 -22.10 6.73
N ARG A 365 13.80 -22.72 7.73
CA ARG A 365 15.07 -22.23 8.29
C ARG A 365 16.18 -22.21 7.25
N ARG A 366 16.29 -23.25 6.43
CA ARG A 366 17.27 -23.32 5.35
C ARG A 366 17.00 -22.25 4.29
N LEU A 367 15.77 -22.14 3.81
CA LEU A 367 15.37 -21.18 2.77
C LEU A 367 15.54 -19.72 3.21
N LEU A 368 15.31 -19.41 4.49
CA LEU A 368 15.41 -18.07 5.06
C LEU A 368 16.76 -17.76 5.72
N SER A 369 17.69 -18.73 5.73
CA SER A 369 18.99 -18.61 6.42
C SER A 369 18.83 -18.21 7.89
N LEU A 370 17.96 -18.91 8.62
CA LEU A 370 17.72 -18.69 10.05
C LEU A 370 18.73 -19.44 10.91
N GLY A 371 19.27 -18.76 11.92
CA GLY A 371 20.18 -19.37 12.90
C GLY A 371 19.51 -20.40 13.81
N ASP A 372 20.31 -21.14 14.58
CA ASP A 372 19.86 -22.16 15.55
C ASP A 372 19.43 -21.59 16.92
N SER A 373 19.05 -20.31 16.96
CA SER A 373 18.75 -19.62 18.22
C SER A 373 17.40 -20.01 18.84
N VAL A 374 16.44 -20.43 18.02
CA VAL A 374 15.12 -20.90 18.45
C VAL A 374 15.17 -22.40 18.72
N LYS A 375 14.75 -22.82 19.90
CA LYS A 375 14.69 -24.23 20.30
C LYS A 375 13.25 -24.74 20.27
N LYS A 376 13.09 -26.07 20.28
CA LYS A 376 11.77 -26.70 20.23
C LYS A 376 10.95 -26.36 21.47
N GLU A 377 11.62 -26.29 22.62
CA GLU A 377 11.02 -25.93 23.90
C GLU A 377 10.47 -24.49 23.89
N ASP A 378 11.08 -23.58 23.11
CA ASP A 378 10.58 -22.22 22.95
C ASP A 378 9.23 -22.22 22.21
N ILE A 379 9.10 -23.08 21.20
CA ILE A 379 7.84 -23.24 20.42
C ILE A 379 6.77 -23.91 21.27
N VAL A 380 7.12 -24.94 22.04
CA VAL A 380 6.19 -25.59 22.99
C VAL A 380 5.70 -24.57 24.01
N ALA A 381 6.59 -23.74 24.57
CA ALA A 381 6.19 -22.70 25.51
C ALA A 381 5.23 -21.66 24.88
N VAL A 382 5.48 -21.24 23.63
CA VAL A 382 4.57 -20.36 22.88
C VAL A 382 3.23 -21.06 22.57
N ASN A 383 3.27 -22.35 22.26
CA ASN A 383 2.08 -23.16 22.03
C ASN A 383 1.19 -23.23 23.28
N ASP A 384 1.77 -23.45 24.45
CA ASP A 384 1.02 -23.57 25.69
C ASP A 384 0.30 -22.27 26.06
N VAL A 385 0.97 -21.12 25.90
CA VAL A 385 0.37 -19.80 26.19
C VAL A 385 -0.73 -19.41 25.20
N LEU A 386 -0.76 -19.98 23.98
CA LEU A 386 -1.84 -19.73 23.01
C LEU A 386 -3.21 -20.17 23.53
N ASN A 387 -3.28 -21.14 24.45
CA ASN A 387 -4.54 -21.50 25.12
C ASN A 387 -5.21 -20.30 25.79
N GLY A 388 -4.42 -19.37 26.35
CA GLY A 388 -4.93 -18.16 26.97
C GLY A 388 -5.61 -17.21 26.00
N TYR A 389 -5.29 -17.27 24.70
CA TYR A 389 -5.84 -16.38 23.66
C TYR A 389 -7.19 -16.86 23.11
N ILE A 390 -7.49 -18.16 23.24
CA ILE A 390 -8.72 -18.78 22.72
C ILE A 390 -9.99 -18.03 23.16
N PRO A 391 -10.16 -17.60 24.44
CA PRO A 391 -11.33 -16.84 24.85
C PRO A 391 -11.56 -15.53 24.07
N ILE A 392 -10.50 -14.85 23.60
CA ILE A 392 -10.64 -13.68 22.72
C ILE A 392 -11.12 -14.12 21.34
N TRP A 393 -10.52 -15.18 20.79
CA TRP A 393 -10.86 -15.73 19.48
C TRP A 393 -12.32 -16.17 19.38
N GLU A 394 -12.86 -16.69 20.48
CA GLU A 394 -14.25 -17.12 20.64
C GLU A 394 -15.27 -15.97 20.66
N LEU A 395 -14.80 -14.72 20.78
CA LEU A 395 -15.68 -13.55 20.63
C LEU A 395 -15.95 -13.23 19.15
N PHE A 396 -15.14 -13.66 18.20
CA PHE A 396 -15.27 -13.17 16.82
C PHE A 396 -16.42 -13.84 16.04
N ASP A 397 -17.19 -13.02 15.33
CA ASP A 397 -18.27 -13.43 14.44
C ASP A 397 -17.80 -13.71 13.02
N VAL A 398 -16.82 -12.92 12.56
CA VAL A 398 -16.31 -12.88 11.20
C VAL A 398 -14.79 -12.78 11.26
N PHE A 399 -14.11 -13.51 10.38
CA PHE A 399 -12.66 -13.53 10.33
C PHE A 399 -12.14 -13.24 8.92
N PHE A 400 -11.23 -12.29 8.79
CA PHE A 400 -10.58 -11.94 7.54
C PHE A 400 -9.09 -12.25 7.63
N GLN A 401 -8.55 -12.86 6.58
CA GLN A 401 -7.14 -13.18 6.51
C GLN A 401 -6.49 -12.53 5.29
N LEU A 402 -5.37 -11.84 5.49
CA LEU A 402 -4.48 -11.43 4.41
C LEU A 402 -3.35 -12.45 4.29
N THR A 403 -3.35 -13.23 3.20
CA THR A 403 -2.36 -14.30 2.99
C THR A 403 -1.42 -13.90 1.85
N PRO A 404 -0.10 -13.98 2.01
CA PRO A 404 0.82 -13.77 0.89
C PRO A 404 0.65 -14.88 -0.15
N LYS A 405 0.64 -14.49 -1.44
CA LYS A 405 0.66 -15.42 -2.56
C LYS A 405 1.90 -16.31 -2.45
N LEU A 406 1.71 -17.61 -2.63
CA LEU A 406 2.82 -18.56 -2.65
C LEU A 406 3.79 -18.23 -3.80
N PRO A 407 5.11 -18.32 -3.56
CA PRO A 407 6.10 -18.13 -4.60
C PRO A 407 5.98 -19.22 -5.66
N LEU A 408 6.31 -18.87 -6.91
CA LEU A 408 6.28 -19.82 -8.03
C LEU A 408 7.42 -20.85 -7.96
N SER A 409 8.49 -20.53 -7.24
CA SER A 409 9.66 -21.39 -7.08
C SER A 409 9.66 -22.04 -5.70
N SER A 410 9.85 -23.36 -5.67
CA SER A 410 10.08 -24.12 -4.43
C SER A 410 11.39 -23.76 -3.74
N MET A 411 12.27 -22.98 -4.38
CA MET A 411 13.51 -22.48 -3.77
C MET A 411 13.31 -21.18 -2.97
N GLN A 412 12.08 -20.65 -2.88
CA GLN A 412 11.78 -19.47 -2.09
C GLN A 412 10.80 -19.82 -0.97
N SER A 413 11.12 -19.36 0.23
CA SER A 413 10.19 -19.42 1.36
C SER A 413 8.96 -18.57 1.09
N ARG A 414 7.79 -19.07 1.50
CA ARG A 414 6.53 -18.31 1.46
C ARG A 414 6.55 -17.06 2.37
N TYR A 415 7.45 -17.02 3.35
CA TYR A 415 7.57 -15.90 4.29
C TYR A 415 8.61 -14.86 3.87
N SER A 416 9.36 -15.10 2.79
CA SER A 416 10.36 -14.15 2.26
C SER A 416 9.78 -12.75 2.03
N VAL A 417 8.54 -12.68 1.56
CA VAL A 417 7.82 -11.43 1.31
C VAL A 417 7.59 -10.59 2.59
N VAL A 418 7.50 -11.23 3.76
CA VAL A 418 7.31 -10.53 5.04
C VAL A 418 8.53 -9.69 5.38
N TYR A 419 9.74 -10.16 5.06
CA TYR A 419 10.97 -9.39 5.20
C TYR A 419 10.95 -8.15 4.32
N LYS A 420 10.57 -8.30 3.04
CA LYS A 420 10.46 -7.18 2.11
C LYS A 420 9.47 -6.14 2.61
N TRP A 421 8.28 -6.58 2.98
CA TRP A 421 7.24 -5.67 3.48
C TRP A 421 7.63 -4.96 4.77
N ARG A 422 8.29 -5.65 5.70
CA ARG A 422 8.75 -5.02 6.95
C ARG A 422 9.87 -4.02 6.70
N LEU A 423 10.77 -4.32 5.77
CA LEU A 423 11.86 -3.43 5.37
C LEU A 423 11.32 -2.15 4.72
N GLU A 424 10.36 -2.28 3.79
CA GLU A 424 9.64 -1.14 3.20
C GLU A 424 8.97 -0.27 4.28
N GLN A 425 8.30 -0.90 5.25
CA GLN A 425 7.67 -0.20 6.36
C GLN A 425 8.70 0.57 7.21
N GLU A 426 9.85 -0.04 7.51
CA GLU A 426 10.89 0.59 8.33
C GLU A 426 11.55 1.77 7.60
N HIS A 427 11.87 1.62 6.32
CA HIS A 427 12.42 2.71 5.51
C HIS A 427 11.46 3.90 5.42
N TYR A 428 10.16 3.63 5.25
CA TYR A 428 9.17 4.68 5.24
C TYR A 428 9.10 5.42 6.59
N MET A 429 9.03 4.69 7.70
CA MET A 429 9.00 5.29 9.03
C MET A 429 10.24 6.16 9.28
N LYS A 430 11.43 5.65 8.91
CA LYS A 430 12.70 6.40 8.99
C LYS A 430 12.67 7.67 8.14
N ALA A 431 12.08 7.62 6.95
CA ALA A 431 11.97 8.81 6.10
C ALA A 431 11.10 9.92 6.75
N GLN A 432 10.12 9.56 7.58
CA GLN A 432 9.19 10.51 8.20
C GLN A 432 9.64 11.05 9.56
N ASN A 433 10.48 10.33 10.30
CA ASN A 433 10.86 10.69 11.67
C ASN A 433 12.33 11.13 11.81
N GLY A 434 12.97 11.48 10.70
CA GLY A 434 14.36 11.97 10.69
C GLY A 434 15.42 10.86 10.76
N GLY A 435 15.12 9.68 10.22
CA GLY A 435 16.04 8.55 10.09
C GLY A 435 16.07 7.60 11.30
N ARG A 436 15.15 7.77 12.26
CA ARG A 436 15.11 6.98 13.49
C ARG A 436 14.38 5.65 13.26
N GLY A 437 15.06 4.54 13.51
CA GLY A 437 14.50 3.20 13.35
C GLY A 437 15.60 2.15 13.26
N MET A 438 15.20 0.91 13.04
CA MET A 438 16.11 -0.21 12.84
C MET A 438 16.91 -0.06 11.54
N ASP A 439 18.14 -0.56 11.53
CA ASP A 439 18.84 -0.85 10.27
C ASP A 439 18.32 -2.15 9.65
N ASP A 440 18.71 -2.43 8.41
CA ASP A 440 18.18 -3.55 7.63
C ASP A 440 18.49 -4.91 8.28
N ALA A 441 19.64 -5.01 8.96
CA ALA A 441 20.04 -6.22 9.69
C ALA A 441 19.18 -6.42 10.95
N ALA A 442 18.90 -5.35 11.69
CA ALA A 442 17.98 -5.36 12.82
C ALA A 442 16.54 -5.63 12.39
N VAL A 443 16.10 -5.14 11.22
CA VAL A 443 14.80 -5.51 10.63
C VAL A 443 14.75 -7.01 10.35
N LYS A 444 15.80 -7.58 9.75
CA LYS A 444 15.87 -9.03 9.53
C LYS A 444 15.77 -9.78 10.86
N ALA A 445 16.61 -9.44 11.84
CA ALA A 445 16.60 -10.08 13.15
C ALA A 445 15.24 -9.94 13.87
N PHE A 446 14.57 -8.80 13.67
CA PHE A 446 13.21 -8.60 14.14
C PHE A 446 12.23 -9.58 13.48
N VAL A 447 12.20 -9.66 12.14
CA VAL A 447 11.29 -10.56 11.41
C VAL A 447 11.60 -12.03 11.68
N ASP A 448 12.88 -12.40 11.81
CA ASP A 448 13.34 -13.77 12.15
C ASP A 448 12.61 -14.29 13.40
N ARG A 449 12.34 -13.41 14.38
CA ARG A 449 11.61 -13.78 15.61
C ARG A 449 10.13 -14.09 15.39
N TYR A 450 9.51 -13.61 14.33
CA TYR A 450 8.09 -13.84 14.02
C TYR A 450 7.86 -15.06 13.12
N ILE A 451 8.87 -15.45 12.32
CA ILE A 451 8.76 -16.61 11.42
C ILE A 451 8.31 -17.89 12.13
N PRO A 452 8.83 -18.28 13.30
CA PRO A 452 8.32 -19.48 13.99
C PRO A 452 6.82 -19.39 14.27
N GLY A 453 6.32 -18.20 14.61
CA GLY A 453 4.89 -18.00 14.82
C GLY A 453 4.07 -18.33 13.57
N TYR A 454 4.51 -17.85 12.40
CA TYR A 454 3.85 -18.16 11.13
C TYR A 454 3.98 -19.63 10.74
N VAL A 455 5.16 -20.24 10.89
CA VAL A 455 5.41 -21.63 10.50
C VAL A 455 4.60 -22.60 11.33
N PHE A 456 4.56 -22.41 12.65
CA PHE A 456 3.89 -23.34 13.54
C PHE A 456 2.39 -23.08 13.63
N PHE A 457 1.95 -21.83 13.67
CA PHE A 457 0.56 -21.51 14.04
C PHE A 457 -0.22 -20.75 12.96
N GLY A 458 0.43 -20.36 11.87
CA GLY A 458 -0.14 -19.49 10.83
C GLY A 458 -1.27 -20.09 9.99
N ASP A 459 -1.39 -21.42 9.95
CA ASP A 459 -2.41 -22.12 9.14
C ASP A 459 -3.60 -22.63 10.00
N GLY A 460 -3.56 -22.43 11.33
CA GLY A 460 -4.51 -23.01 12.27
C GLY A 460 -5.79 -22.18 12.42
N PHE A 461 -6.67 -22.16 11.42
CA PHE A 461 -8.05 -21.68 11.63
C PHE A 461 -8.85 -22.84 12.18
N GLY A 462 -9.37 -22.74 13.41
CA GLY A 462 -10.15 -23.80 14.06
C GLY A 462 -11.49 -24.17 13.38
N GLY A 463 -11.64 -23.95 12.07
CA GLY A 463 -12.79 -24.35 11.24
C GLY A 463 -14.12 -23.69 11.57
N LYS A 464 -14.15 -22.78 12.55
CA LYS A 464 -15.38 -22.26 13.15
C LYS A 464 -15.87 -20.96 12.54
N TRP A 465 -14.97 -20.12 12.04
CA TRP A 465 -15.33 -18.79 11.56
C TRP A 465 -15.81 -18.80 10.13
N ARG A 466 -16.73 -17.88 9.85
CA ARG A 466 -17.10 -17.51 8.49
C ARG A 466 -16.32 -16.27 8.09
N GLY A 467 -15.82 -16.22 6.87
CA GLY A 467 -15.14 -15.02 6.42
C GLY A 467 -14.47 -15.13 5.05
N LEU A 468 -13.34 -14.42 4.90
CA LEU A 468 -12.65 -14.30 3.63
C LEU A 468 -11.12 -14.39 3.82
N GLU A 469 -10.50 -15.29 3.09
CA GLU A 469 -9.07 -15.26 2.79
C GLU A 469 -8.87 -14.37 1.57
N VAL A 470 -8.00 -13.36 1.72
CA VAL A 470 -7.60 -12.45 0.67
C VAL A 470 -6.12 -12.70 0.39
N VAL A 471 -5.86 -13.34 -0.74
CA VAL A 471 -4.49 -13.63 -1.18
C VAL A 471 -3.93 -12.40 -1.86
N ILE A 472 -2.78 -11.92 -1.39
CA ILE A 472 -2.10 -10.71 -1.88
C ILE A 472 -0.71 -11.04 -2.43
N ASP A 473 -0.32 -10.44 -3.55
CA ASP A 473 1.05 -10.55 -4.07
C ASP A 473 2.03 -9.62 -3.34
N GLU A 474 3.29 -9.62 -3.76
CA GLU A 474 4.39 -8.84 -3.18
C GLU A 474 4.14 -7.33 -3.19
N GLU A 475 3.36 -6.84 -4.15
CA GLU A 475 2.91 -5.45 -4.24
C GLU A 475 1.62 -5.18 -3.43
N ARG A 476 1.13 -6.19 -2.71
CA ARG A 476 -0.11 -6.21 -1.91
C ARG A 476 -1.39 -6.13 -2.74
N VAL A 477 -1.30 -6.43 -4.03
CA VAL A 477 -2.46 -6.53 -4.92
C VAL A 477 -3.19 -7.83 -4.64
N VAL A 478 -4.51 -7.77 -4.55
CA VAL A 478 -5.33 -8.98 -4.40
C VAL A 478 -5.27 -9.81 -5.67
N VAL A 479 -4.81 -11.04 -5.52
CA VAL A 479 -4.74 -12.03 -6.60
C VAL A 479 -5.91 -13.00 -6.55
N GLU A 480 -6.42 -13.30 -5.36
CA GLU A 480 -7.50 -14.26 -5.15
C GLU A 480 -8.25 -13.95 -3.85
N THR A 481 -9.53 -14.29 -3.80
CA THR A 481 -10.33 -14.24 -2.57
C THR A 481 -11.09 -15.55 -2.40
N ARG A 482 -11.01 -16.18 -1.23
CA ARG A 482 -11.69 -17.44 -0.90
C ARG A 482 -12.54 -17.27 0.33
N GLN A 483 -13.79 -17.69 0.28
CA GLN A 483 -14.62 -17.78 1.47
C GLN A 483 -14.33 -19.08 2.22
N PHE A 484 -14.37 -19.03 3.54
CA PHE A 484 -14.30 -20.20 4.41
C PHE A 484 -15.33 -20.07 5.53
#